data_AF-A0A8X6P4H8-F1
#
_entry.id   AF-A0A8X6P4H8-F1
#
_cell.length_a   1.000
_cell.length_b   1.000
_cell.length_c   1.000
_cell.angle_alpha   90.00
_cell.angle_beta   90.00
_cell.angle_gamma   90.00
#
_symmetry.space_group_name_H-M   'P 1'
#
loop_
_entity.id
_entity.type
_entity.pdbx_description
1 polymer ?
#
loop_
_entity_poly.entity_id
_entity_poly.type
_entity_poly.pdbx_seq_one_letter_code
_entity_poly.pdbx_strand_id
1 'polypeptide(L)'
;MTRVPFGVTSSPFILAATIKFHIRKYSQDQEYLETCEILNSALYVDDLFYGANTVDKALKLSQCAVEILKDANLNLRKFKKDSNELRSLWRKRGIPEARESNEHSIK
;
A
#
# COMPACT_ATOMS: atom_id res chain seq x y z
N MET A 1 1.66 23.95 -10.85
CA MET A 1 2.32 22.67 -11.19
C MET A 1 2.98 22.16 -9.91
N THR A 2 2.30 21.29 -9.16
CA THR A 2 2.71 20.80 -7.83
C THR A 2 2.73 19.28 -7.84
N ARG A 3 3.65 18.71 -8.61
CA ARG A 3 3.96 17.28 -8.54
C ARG A 3 5.43 17.14 -8.21
N VAL A 4 5.74 16.36 -7.18
CA VAL A 4 7.11 15.98 -6.86
C VAL A 4 7.65 15.16 -8.04
N PRO A 5 8.81 15.50 -8.62
CA PRO A 5 9.40 14.67 -9.65
C PRO A 5 9.74 13.28 -9.08
N PHE A 6 9.45 12.21 -9.81
CA PHE A 6 9.97 10.89 -9.47
C PHE A 6 11.49 10.90 -9.65
N GLY A 7 12.25 10.45 -8.64
CA GLY A 7 13.71 10.33 -8.72
C GLY A 7 14.52 11.53 -8.21
N VAL A 8 13.91 12.53 -7.57
CA VAL A 8 14.69 13.45 -6.73
C VAL A 8 15.04 12.72 -5.43
N THR A 9 16.30 12.82 -4.97
CA THR A 9 16.80 12.16 -3.75
C THR A 9 15.94 12.40 -2.50
N SER A 10 15.17 13.48 -2.47
CA SER A 10 14.24 13.85 -1.39
C SER A 10 12.84 13.22 -1.49
N SER A 11 12.45 12.63 -2.63
CA SER A 11 11.11 12.06 -2.84
C SER A 11 10.71 10.99 -1.81
N PRO A 12 11.56 10.00 -1.47
CA PRO A 12 11.21 8.98 -0.48
C PRO A 12 11.08 9.56 0.93
N PHE A 13 11.88 10.58 1.25
CA PHE A 13 11.85 11.25 2.54
C PHE A 13 10.55 12.04 2.73
N ILE A 14 10.13 12.79 1.70
CA ILE A 14 8.85 13.52 1.73
C ILE A 14 7.68 12.54 1.78
N LEU A 15 7.70 11.47 1.00
CA LEU A 15 6.65 10.45 1.03
C LEU A 15 6.52 9.82 2.43
N ALA A 16 7.63 9.40 3.03
CA ALA A 16 7.64 8.84 4.37
C ALA A 16 7.12 9.84 5.42
N ALA A 17 7.51 11.12 5.32
CA ALA A 17 7.02 12.17 6.20
C ALA A 17 5.50 12.41 6.05
N THR A 18 4.99 12.45 4.81
CA THR A 18 3.56 12.60 4.51
C THR A 18 2.76 11.43 5.06
N ILE A 19 3.23 10.19 4.88
CA ILE A 19 2.56 8.99 5.43
C ILE A 19 2.55 9.05 6.95
N LYS A 20 3.70 9.34 7.59
CA LYS A 20 3.80 9.50 9.05
C LYS A 20 2.88 10.56 9.61
N PHE A 21 2.68 11.65 8.87
CA PHE A 21 1.74 12.70 9.26
C PHE A 21 0.29 12.21 9.21
N HIS A 22 -0.10 11.52 8.13
CA HIS A 22 -1.47 11.05 7.97
C HIS A 22 -1.86 9.88 8.89
N ILE A 23 -0.96 8.92 9.15
CA ILE A 23 -1.27 7.81 10.08
C ILE A 23 -1.55 8.29 11.51
N ARG A 24 -1.02 9.46 11.94
CA ARG A 24 -1.32 10.02 13.26
C ARG A 24 -2.81 10.31 13.45
N LYS A 25 -3.54 10.66 12.38
CA LYS A 25 -4.99 10.86 12.40
C LYS A 25 -5.75 9.58 12.79
N TYR A 26 -5.18 8.42 12.48
CA TYR A 26 -5.78 7.10 12.72
C TYR A 26 -5.22 6.43 13.99
N SER A 27 -4.32 7.09 14.73
CA SER A 27 -3.63 6.51 15.89
C SER A 27 -4.53 6.19 17.10
N GLN A 28 -5.75 6.73 17.13
CA GLN A 28 -6.74 6.47 18.19
C GLN A 28 -7.73 5.36 17.82
N ASP A 29 -7.73 4.92 16.56
CA ASP A 29 -8.66 3.90 16.07
C ASP A 29 -7.98 2.52 16.05
N GLN A 30 -8.50 1.61 16.89
CA GLN A 30 -7.99 0.25 17.02
C GLN A 30 -8.08 -0.52 15.70
N GLU A 31 -9.01 -0.19 14.81
CA GLU A 31 -9.14 -0.84 13.51
C GLU A 31 -7.96 -0.56 12.59
N TYR A 32 -7.37 0.64 12.68
CA TYR A 32 -6.29 1.07 11.79
C TYR A 32 -4.91 0.94 12.40
N LEU A 33 -4.80 0.61 13.69
CA LEU A 33 -3.53 0.58 14.41
C LEU A 33 -2.50 -0.33 13.73
N GLU A 34 -2.90 -1.57 13.40
CA GLU A 34 -2.04 -2.52 12.71
C GLU A 34 -1.64 -2.04 11.30
N THR A 35 -2.56 -1.38 10.59
CA THR A 35 -2.27 -0.81 9.27
C THR A 35 -1.29 0.36 9.36
N CYS A 36 -1.42 1.21 10.38
CA CYS A 36 -0.51 2.31 10.66
C CYS A 36 0.91 1.81 10.95
N GLU A 37 1.05 0.73 11.70
CA GLU A 37 2.34 0.10 11.97
C GLU A 37 2.98 -0.44 10.68
N ILE A 38 2.19 -1.10 9.83
CA ILE A 38 2.64 -1.59 8.52
C ILE A 38 3.08 -0.43 7.62
N LEU A 39 2.28 0.63 7.49
CA LEU A 39 2.63 1.79 6.67
C LEU A 39 3.90 2.51 7.17
N ASN A 40 4.19 2.44 8.47
CA ASN A 40 5.36 3.07 9.06
C ASN A 40 6.64 2.21 8.96
N SER A 41 6.50 0.87 8.96
CA SER A 41 7.64 -0.06 9.02
C SER A 41 7.95 -0.77 7.70
N ALA A 42 6.97 -0.92 6.83
CA ALA A 42 7.03 -1.80 5.67
C ALA A 42 7.06 -1.06 4.31
N LEU A 43 7.22 0.26 4.35
CA LEU A 43 7.35 1.10 3.16
C LEU A 43 8.83 1.23 2.76
N TYR A 44 9.17 0.75 1.57
CA TYR A 44 10.50 0.87 0.98
C TYR A 44 10.42 1.75 -0.26
N VAL A 45 10.96 2.97 -0.18
CA VAL A 45 10.89 3.98 -1.24
C VAL A 45 9.43 4.26 -1.61
N ASP A 46 8.91 3.64 -2.68
CA ASP A 46 7.54 3.80 -3.17
C ASP A 46 6.71 2.50 -3.02
N ASP A 47 7.32 1.40 -2.56
CA ASP A 47 6.70 0.08 -2.48
C ASP A 47 6.33 -0.29 -1.03
N LEU A 48 5.11 -0.80 -0.83
CA LEU A 48 4.63 -1.28 0.47
C LEU A 48 4.66 -2.81 0.50
N PHE A 49 5.50 -3.39 1.36
CA PHE A 49 5.67 -4.84 1.50
C PHE A 49 5.14 -5.32 2.85
N TYR A 50 4.06 -6.10 2.85
CA TYR A 50 3.53 -6.71 4.07
C TYR A 50 2.87 -8.04 3.78
N GLY A 51 2.76 -8.87 4.83
CA GLY A 51 2.07 -10.14 4.80
C GLY A 51 1.08 -10.24 5.95
N ALA A 52 0.13 -11.17 5.83
CA ALA A 52 -0.74 -11.56 6.92
C ALA A 52 -0.96 -13.07 6.91
N ASN A 53 -1.22 -13.64 8.08
CA ASN A 53 -1.38 -15.09 8.26
C ASN A 53 -2.70 -15.63 7.69
N THR A 54 -3.67 -14.75 7.40
CA THR A 54 -4.97 -15.12 6.84
C THR A 54 -5.36 -14.19 5.70
N VAL A 55 -6.11 -14.73 4.74
CA VAL A 55 -6.67 -14.02 3.57
C VAL A 55 -7.54 -12.83 3.99
N ASP A 56 -8.40 -13.04 4.99
CA ASP A 56 -9.31 -12.01 5.49
C ASP A 56 -8.55 -10.85 6.14
N LYS A 57 -7.54 -11.17 6.96
CA LYS A 57 -6.68 -10.17 7.59
C LYS A 57 -5.87 -9.38 6.56
N ALA A 58 -5.26 -10.07 5.60
CA ALA A 58 -4.57 -9.40 4.49
C ALA A 58 -5.52 -8.43 3.77
N LEU A 59 -6.73 -8.88 3.44
CA LEU A 59 -7.73 -8.07 2.75
C LEU A 59 -8.18 -6.84 3.55
N LYS A 60 -8.38 -6.99 4.86
CA LYS A 60 -8.71 -5.88 5.76
C LYS A 60 -7.58 -4.85 5.80
N LEU A 61 -6.34 -5.29 6.02
CA LEU A 61 -5.16 -4.42 6.05
C LEU A 61 -4.99 -3.66 4.73
N SER A 62 -5.23 -4.31 3.59
CA SER A 62 -5.17 -3.65 2.29
C SER A 62 -6.22 -2.57 2.12
N GLN A 63 -7.45 -2.80 2.59
CA GLN A 63 -8.53 -1.81 2.51
C GLN A 63 -8.21 -0.59 3.37
N CYS A 64 -7.83 -0.82 4.64
CA CYS A 64 -7.42 0.25 5.54
C CYS A 64 -6.22 1.04 4.96
N ALA A 65 -5.24 0.35 4.36
CA ALA A 65 -4.08 1.02 3.77
C ALA A 65 -4.48 1.89 2.57
N VAL A 66 -5.39 1.40 1.71
CA VAL A 66 -5.93 2.16 0.58
C VAL A 66 -6.68 3.39 1.08
N GLU A 67 -7.47 3.27 2.14
CA GLU A 67 -8.24 4.40 2.71
C GLU A 67 -7.33 5.48 3.29
N ILE A 68 -6.36 5.10 4.13
CA ILE A 68 -5.38 6.04 4.71
C ILE A 68 -4.62 6.77 3.61
N LEU A 69 -4.13 6.04 2.61
CA LEU A 69 -3.34 6.64 1.54
C LEU A 69 -4.21 7.49 0.61
N LYS A 70 -5.46 7.09 0.35
CA LYS A 70 -6.40 7.91 -0.42
C LYS A 70 -6.72 9.22 0.29
N ASP A 71 -6.87 9.22 1.61
CA ASP A 71 -7.01 10.43 2.43
C ASP A 71 -5.76 11.33 2.34
N ALA A 72 -4.58 10.74 2.14
CA ALA A 72 -3.33 11.43 1.85
C ALA A 72 -3.17 11.88 0.37
N ASN A 73 -4.18 11.68 -0.49
CA ASN A 73 -4.09 11.83 -1.95
C ASN A 73 -3.01 10.95 -2.61
N LEU A 74 -2.63 9.85 -1.98
CA LEU A 74 -1.71 8.83 -2.46
C LEU A 74 -2.52 7.62 -2.96
N ASN A 75 -2.27 7.19 -4.20
CA ASN A 75 -2.96 6.02 -4.77
C ASN A 75 -2.02 4.81 -4.78
N LEU A 76 -2.38 3.74 -4.04
CA LEU A 76 -1.76 2.42 -4.21
C LEU A 76 -2.18 1.84 -5.57
N ARG A 77 -1.25 1.75 -6.52
CA ARG A 77 -1.57 1.37 -7.91
C ARG A 77 -1.44 -0.11 -8.19
N LYS A 78 -0.57 -0.80 -7.45
CA LYS A 78 -0.14 -2.17 -7.78
C LYS A 78 0.05 -2.95 -6.49
N PHE A 79 -0.67 -4.04 -6.37
CA PHE A 79 -0.43 -5.04 -5.34
C PHE A 79 -0.03 -6.35 -6.01
N LYS A 80 1.09 -6.90 -5.56
CA LYS A 80 1.57 -8.23 -5.95
C LYS A 80 1.30 -9.19 -4.79
N LYS A 81 0.78 -10.38 -5.09
CA LYS A 81 0.39 -11.36 -4.06
C LYS A 81 0.60 -12.79 -4.55
N ASP A 82 0.97 -13.65 -3.62
CA ASP A 82 1.21 -15.07 -3.89
C ASP A 82 -0.06 -15.92 -3.77
N SER A 83 -1.15 -15.37 -3.20
CA SER A 83 -2.41 -16.09 -3.00
C SER A 83 -3.44 -15.78 -4.09
N ASN A 84 -3.85 -16.84 -4.80
CA ASN A 84 -4.94 -16.83 -5.79
C ASN A 84 -6.30 -16.45 -5.17
N GLU A 85 -6.53 -16.78 -3.90
CA GLU A 85 -7.78 -16.50 -3.20
C GLU A 85 -7.93 -14.99 -2.93
N LEU A 86 -6.89 -14.36 -2.39
CA LEU A 86 -6.78 -12.91 -2.22
C LEU A 86 -6.97 -12.18 -3.55
N ARG A 87 -6.51 -12.75 -4.67
CA ARG A 87 -6.71 -12.21 -6.02
C ARG A 87 -8.18 -12.14 -6.42
N SER A 88 -8.90 -13.24 -6.24
CA SER A 88 -10.32 -13.30 -6.57
C SER A 88 -11.17 -12.31 -5.75
N LEU A 89 -10.89 -12.18 -4.45
CA LEU A 89 -11.66 -11.34 -3.52
C LEU A 89 -11.53 -9.85 -3.84
N TRP A 90 -10.34 -9.40 -4.24
CA TRP A 90 -10.14 -8.00 -4.58
C TRP A 90 -10.71 -7.61 -5.92
N ARG A 91 -10.69 -8.53 -6.91
CA ARG A 91 -11.37 -8.32 -8.18
C ARG A 91 -12.87 -8.09 -7.96
N LYS A 92 -13.48 -8.87 -7.06
CA LYS A 92 -14.89 -8.68 -6.67
C LYS A 92 -15.14 -7.32 -5.99
N ARG A 93 -14.16 -6.76 -5.28
CA ARG A 93 -14.28 -5.47 -4.57
C ARG A 93 -13.76 -4.26 -5.34
N GLY A 94 -13.31 -4.42 -6.59
CA GLY A 94 -12.89 -3.31 -7.45
C GLY A 94 -11.54 -2.67 -7.10
N ILE A 95 -10.68 -3.36 -6.34
CA ILE A 95 -9.31 -2.88 -6.08
C ILE A 95 -8.45 -3.18 -7.32
N PRO A 96 -7.80 -2.18 -7.95
CA PRO A 96 -7.04 -2.39 -9.17
C PRO A 96 -5.84 -3.32 -8.93
N GLU A 97 -5.78 -4.38 -9.73
CA GLU A 97 -4.70 -5.36 -9.71
C GLU A 97 -3.49 -4.81 -10.48
N ALA A 98 -2.28 -5.08 -9.98
CA ALA A 98 -1.07 -4.83 -10.75
C ALA A 98 -1.09 -5.68 -12.00
N ARG A 99 -1.00 -5.07 -13.20
CA ARG A 99 -0.68 -5.83 -14.41
C ARG A 99 0.64 -6.54 -14.16
N GLU A 100 0.63 -7.87 -14.13
CA GLU A 100 1.84 -8.69 -14.21
C GLU A 100 2.59 -8.25 -15.46
N SER A 101 3.70 -7.53 -15.25
CA SER A 101 4.70 -7.41 -16.31
C SER A 101 5.25 -8.83 -16.49
N ASN A 102 5.03 -9.42 -17.66
CA ASN A 102 5.67 -10.67 -18.07
C ASN A 102 7.19 -10.48 -18.06
N GLU A 103 7.84 -10.67 -16.91
CA GLU A 103 9.25 -11.06 -16.85
C GLU A 103 9.30 -12.59 -16.88
N HIS A 104 8.92 -13.13 -18.04
CA HIS A 104 9.38 -14.43 -18.51
C HIS A 104 9.99 -14.19 -19.88
N SER A 105 11.17 -13.56 -19.89
CA SER A 105 12.13 -13.77 -20.98
C SER A 105 13.34 -14.43 -20.36
N ILE A 106 13.31 -15.75 -20.43
CA ILE A 106 14.47 -16.62 -20.39
C ILE A 106 15.55 -16.03 -21.29
N LYS A 107 16.72 -15.72 -20.72
CA LYS A 107 18.02 -16.04 -21.31
C LYS A 107 18.97 -16.43 -20.20
#